data_AF-A0A954SMH6-F1
#
_entry.id   AF-A0A954SMH6-F1
#
_cell.length_a   1.000
_cell.length_b   1.000
_cell.length_c   1.000
_cell.angle_alpha   90.00
_cell.angle_beta   90.00
_cell.angle_gamma   90.00
#
_symmetry.space_group_name_H-M   'P 1'
#
loop_
_entity.id
_entity.type
_entity.pdbx_description
1 polymer ?
#
loop_
_entity_poly.entity_id
_entity_poly.type
_entity_poly.pdbx_seq_one_letter_code
_entity_poly.pdbx_strand_id
1 'polypeptide(L)'
;FHNRLEILTWGNADGRILELPRTSWIERERLEAGNWRIPLEKVVIPAALGFDRGIWYQIREGIVGLVASRGTDRALFMLTEEASHYYRIMTRNDRMPVFIGERI
;
A
#
# COMPACT_ATOMS: atom_id res chain seq x y z
N PHE A 1 -5.11 -5.77 -18.95
CA PHE A 1 -3.95 -5.64 -18.06
C PHE A 1 -2.76 -5.23 -18.89
N HIS A 2 -2.24 -4.02 -18.70
CA HIS A 2 -1.05 -3.56 -19.41
C HIS A 2 0.16 -4.18 -18.70
N ASN A 3 0.87 -5.07 -19.40
CA ASN A 3 2.00 -5.86 -18.91
C ASN A 3 3.26 -4.99 -18.77
N ARG A 4 3.22 -4.01 -17.85
CA ARG A 4 4.30 -3.04 -17.65
C ARG A 4 4.74 -3.05 -16.19
N LEU A 5 6.04 -3.19 -16.00
CA LEU A 5 6.71 -3.01 -14.72
C LEU A 5 7.33 -1.62 -14.68
N GLU A 6 7.04 -0.85 -13.63
CA GLU A 6 7.60 0.48 -13.40
C GLU A 6 8.21 0.53 -12.00
N ILE A 7 9.32 1.27 -11.85
CA ILE A 7 9.94 1.55 -10.56
C ILE A 7 9.48 2.93 -10.13
N LEU A 8 8.86 3.03 -8.96
CA LEU A 8 8.35 4.26 -8.38
C LEU A 8 8.90 4.46 -6.97
N THR A 9 8.88 5.70 -6.50
CA THR A 9 9.19 6.01 -5.10
C THR A 9 8.12 5.43 -4.19
N TRP A 10 8.54 4.75 -3.11
CA TRP A 10 7.65 4.23 -2.09
C TRP A 10 7.20 5.35 -1.15
N GLY A 11 5.92 5.70 -1.24
CA GLY A 11 5.29 6.71 -0.42
C GLY A 11 5.86 8.10 -0.65
N ASN A 12 5.56 8.96 0.31
CA ASN A 12 6.06 10.32 0.42
C ASN A 12 6.30 10.67 1.91
N ALA A 13 6.80 9.71 2.69
CA ALA A 13 6.97 9.90 4.14
C ALA A 13 7.97 11.02 4.50
N ASP A 14 8.98 11.25 3.64
CA ASP A 14 9.92 12.36 3.75
C ASP A 14 9.33 13.71 3.28
N GLY A 15 8.15 13.69 2.66
CA GLY A 15 7.46 14.87 2.16
C GLY A 15 8.15 15.55 0.98
N ARG A 16 8.98 14.84 0.22
CA ARG A 16 9.71 15.39 -0.94
C ARG A 16 8.79 15.78 -2.09
N ILE A 17 7.71 15.03 -2.32
CA ILE A 17 6.72 15.36 -3.34
C ILE A 17 5.67 16.25 -2.69
N LEU A 18 5.69 17.53 -3.06
CA LEU A 18 4.76 18.50 -2.52
C LEU A 18 3.31 18.14 -2.87
N GLU A 19 2.39 18.48 -1.97
CA GLU A 19 0.94 18.23 -2.09
C GLU A 19 0.52 16.76 -2.06
N LEU A 20 1.44 15.79 -2.12
CA LEU A 20 1.13 14.41 -1.78
C LEU A 20 1.16 14.21 -0.24
N PRO A 21 0.27 13.40 0.33
CA PRO A 21 0.26 13.14 1.77
C PRO A 21 1.57 12.52 2.27
N ARG A 22 2.01 12.97 3.46
CA ARG A 22 3.26 12.52 4.10
C ARG A 22 3.10 11.16 4.77
N THR A 23 2.96 10.12 3.97
CA THR A 23 2.75 8.73 4.42
C THR A 23 3.37 7.75 3.41
N SER A 24 3.51 6.48 3.79
CA SER A 24 3.90 5.39 2.90
C SER A 24 2.74 4.43 2.55
N TRP A 25 1.58 4.64 3.17
CA TRP A 25 0.40 3.81 2.96
C TRP A 25 -0.88 4.64 3.02
N ILE A 26 -1.92 4.06 2.45
CA ILE A 26 -3.28 4.59 2.48
C ILE A 26 -4.16 3.58 3.22
N GLU A 27 -5.00 4.08 4.12
CA GLU A 27 -6.01 3.27 4.78
C GLU A 27 -7.23 3.12 3.87
N ARG A 28 -7.65 1.89 3.55
CA ARG A 28 -8.79 1.61 2.68
C ARG A 28 -10.04 2.35 3.16
N GLU A 29 -10.29 2.38 4.45
CA GLU A 29 -11.44 3.02 5.07
C GLU A 29 -11.42 4.55 4.81
N ARG A 30 -10.25 5.18 4.86
CA ARG A 30 -10.10 6.61 4.52
C ARG A 30 -10.24 6.87 3.02
N LEU A 31 -9.79 5.93 2.19
CA LEU A 31 -9.97 6.00 0.74
C LEU A 31 -11.45 5.97 0.38
N GLU A 32 -12.19 5.02 0.94
CA GLU A 32 -13.63 4.83 0.72
C GLU A 32 -14.46 5.99 1.27
N ALA A 33 -14.02 6.61 2.37
CA ALA A 33 -14.64 7.82 2.92
C ALA A 33 -14.44 9.08 2.04
N GLY A 34 -13.70 9.00 0.93
CA GLY A 34 -13.48 10.13 0.03
C GLY A 34 -12.45 11.16 0.53
N ASN A 35 -11.60 10.78 1.50
CA ASN A 35 -10.61 11.70 2.07
C ASN A 35 -9.45 12.05 1.12
N TRP A 36 -9.37 11.39 -0.04
CA TRP A 36 -8.30 11.57 -1.01
C TRP A 36 -8.79 12.34 -2.22
N ARG A 37 -8.35 13.60 -2.34
CA ARG A 37 -8.74 14.50 -3.43
C ARG A 37 -7.85 14.40 -4.67
N ILE A 38 -6.80 13.60 -4.60
CA ILE A 38 -5.83 13.39 -5.68
C ILE A 38 -6.21 12.10 -6.41
N PRO A 39 -6.15 12.06 -7.75
CA PRO A 39 -6.38 10.84 -8.50
C PRO A 39 -5.40 9.74 -8.06
N LEU A 40 -5.94 8.54 -7.82
CA LEU A 40 -5.20 7.36 -7.41
C LEU A 40 -5.42 6.24 -8.44
N GLU A 41 -4.34 5.71 -8.98
CA GLU A 41 -4.37 4.55 -9.86
C GLU A 41 -4.09 3.28 -9.06
N LYS A 42 -4.99 2.30 -9.10
CA LYS A 42 -4.79 1.00 -8.43
C LYS A 42 -3.79 0.15 -9.23
N VAL A 43 -2.77 -0.35 -8.55
CA VAL A 43 -1.71 -1.19 -9.13
C VAL A 43 -1.45 -2.42 -8.25
N VAL A 44 -0.67 -3.37 -8.79
CA VAL A 44 -0.12 -4.49 -8.01
C VAL A 44 1.32 -4.17 -7.65
N ILE A 45 1.64 -4.30 -6.37
CA ILE A 45 3.01 -4.28 -5.85
C ILE A 45 3.49 -5.73 -5.82
N PRO A 46 4.44 -6.13 -6.69
CA PRO A 46 5.01 -7.46 -6.64
C PRO A 46 5.84 -7.62 -5.37
N ALA A 47 5.49 -8.60 -4.54
CA ALA A 47 6.21 -8.94 -3.32
C ALA A 47 6.03 -10.44 -3.02
N ALA A 48 7.10 -11.09 -2.55
CA ALA A 48 7.07 -12.48 -2.12
C ALA A 48 7.08 -12.64 -0.60
N LEU A 49 7.54 -11.61 0.11
CA LEU A 49 7.69 -11.57 1.56
C LEU A 49 7.29 -10.20 2.10
N GLY A 50 6.64 -10.19 3.26
CA GLY A 50 6.40 -8.99 4.05
C GLY A 50 7.13 -9.07 5.39
N PHE A 51 7.54 -7.92 5.91
CA PHE A 51 8.13 -7.78 7.24
C PHE A 51 7.30 -6.82 8.06
N ASP A 52 6.76 -7.28 9.19
CA ASP A 52 6.00 -6.46 10.12
C ASP A 52 6.35 -6.84 11.56
N ARG A 53 6.74 -5.85 12.36
CA ARG A 53 7.09 -5.98 13.79
C ARG A 53 7.98 -7.18 14.14
N GLY A 54 8.98 -7.47 13.30
CA GLY A 54 9.94 -8.55 13.54
C GLY A 54 9.57 -9.89 12.92
N ILE A 55 8.40 -10.00 12.28
CA ILE A 55 7.91 -11.23 11.67
C ILE A 55 7.97 -11.13 10.16
N TRP A 56 8.61 -12.12 9.55
CA TRP A 56 8.56 -12.36 8.12
C TRP A 56 7.38 -13.29 7.80
N TYR A 57 6.61 -12.94 6.78
CA TYR A 57 5.51 -13.77 6.29
C TYR A 57 5.51 -13.80 4.75
N GLN A 58 4.94 -14.87 4.20
CA GLN A 58 4.85 -15.06 2.76
C GLN A 58 3.69 -14.27 2.16
N ILE A 59 3.91 -13.71 0.97
CA ILE A 59 2.89 -13.08 0.13
C ILE A 59 2.84 -13.87 -1.17
N ARG A 60 1.67 -14.34 -1.59
CA ARG A 60 1.57 -15.26 -2.73
C ARG A 60 1.42 -14.54 -4.07
N GLU A 61 0.59 -13.51 -4.13
CA GLU A 61 0.22 -12.86 -5.39
C GLU A 61 0.60 -11.37 -5.45
N GLY A 62 1.01 -10.79 -4.32
CA GLY A 62 1.39 -9.39 -4.20
C GLY A 62 0.45 -8.60 -3.29
N ILE A 63 0.61 -7.28 -3.33
CA ILE A 63 -0.12 -6.31 -2.50
C ILE A 63 -0.82 -5.29 -3.40
N VAL A 64 -1.99 -4.80 -2.99
CA VAL A 64 -2.62 -3.65 -3.65
C VAL A 64 -1.84 -2.38 -3.34
N GLY A 65 -1.40 -1.70 -4.40
CA GLY A 65 -0.80 -0.38 -4.35
C GLY A 65 -1.72 0.68 -4.97
N LEU A 66 -1.44 1.93 -4.64
CA LEU A 66 -2.08 3.11 -5.21
C LEU A 66 -1.00 4.08 -5.67
N VAL A 67 -0.99 4.44 -6.95
CA VAL A 67 -0.09 5.46 -7.49
C VAL A 67 -0.81 6.80 -7.47
N ALA A 68 -0.23 7.78 -6.77
CA ALA A 68 -0.63 9.17 -6.86
C ALA A 68 0.34 9.92 -7.76
N SER A 69 -0.16 10.84 -8.57
CA SER A 69 0.65 11.67 -9.47
C SER A 69 0.43 13.15 -9.17
N ARG A 70 1.52 13.93 -9.14
CA ARG A 70 1.50 15.40 -9.05
C ARG A 70 2.50 15.95 -10.07
N GLY A 71 1.98 16.49 -11.18
CA GLY A 71 2.85 16.91 -12.30
C GLY A 71 3.64 15.72 -12.84
N THR A 72 4.96 15.81 -12.85
CA THR A 72 5.87 14.71 -13.25
C THR A 72 6.18 13.73 -12.12
N ASP A 73 5.89 14.11 -10.87
CA ASP A 73 6.22 13.30 -9.71
C ASP A 73 5.16 12.24 -9.46
N ARG A 74 5.60 11.03 -9.12
CA ARG A 74 4.73 9.89 -8.85
C ARG A 74 5.23 9.15 -7.62
N ALA A 75 4.31 8.76 -6.75
CA ALA A 75 4.59 7.92 -5.59
C ALA A 75 3.59 6.77 -5.49
N LEU A 76 4.11 5.62 -5.06
CA LEU A 76 3.36 4.40 -4.80
C LEU A 76 3.08 4.30 -3.30
N PHE A 77 1.81 4.20 -2.92
CA PHE A 77 1.40 3.96 -1.55
C PHE A 77 0.82 2.56 -1.42
N MET A 78 1.21 1.84 -0.36
CA MET A 78 0.59 0.55 -0.05
C MET A 78 -0.83 0.77 0.47
N LEU A 79 -1.82 0.06 -0.09
CA LEU A 79 -3.16 0.05 0.50
C LEU A 79 -3.15 -0.90 1.70
N THR A 80 -3.77 -0.45 2.79
CA THR A 80 -3.88 -1.22 4.03
C THR A 80 -5.35 -1.32 4.45
N GLU A 81 -5.69 -2.33 5.24
CA GLU A 81 -7.02 -2.53 5.85
C GLU A 81 -6.88 -2.96 7.32
N GLU A 82 -8.00 -3.02 8.06
CA GLU A 82 -8.02 -3.67 9.37
C GLU A 82 -7.43 -5.08 9.29
N ALA A 83 -6.46 -5.36 10.17
CA ALA A 83 -5.85 -6.68 10.28
C ALA A 83 -6.90 -7.74 10.62
N SER A 84 -6.82 -8.88 9.94
CA SER A 84 -7.55 -10.06 10.38
C SER A 84 -7.13 -10.49 11.78
N HIS A 85 -7.90 -11.39 12.37
CA HIS A 85 -7.55 -11.98 13.65
C HIS A 85 -6.17 -12.69 13.61
N TYR A 86 -5.89 -13.44 12.54
CA TYR A 86 -4.66 -14.20 12.43
C TYR A 86 -3.45 -13.28 12.20
N TYR A 87 -3.55 -12.30 11.28
CA TYR A 87 -2.48 -11.33 11.07
C TYR A 87 -2.16 -10.58 12.36
N ARG A 88 -3.20 -10.16 13.10
CA ARG A 88 -3.05 -9.46 14.38
C ARG A 88 -2.38 -10.32 15.45
N ILE A 89 -2.70 -11.62 15.54
CA ILE A 89 -1.99 -12.53 16.45
C ILE A 89 -0.52 -12.69 16.02
N MET A 90 -0.29 -12.87 14.72
CA MET A 90 1.03 -13.12 14.15
C MET A 90 1.97 -11.93 14.34
N THR A 91 1.55 -10.72 13.97
CA THR A 91 2.41 -9.52 13.90
C THR A 91 2.19 -8.55 15.05
N ARG A 92 1.09 -8.71 15.82
CA ARG A 92 0.62 -7.74 16.83
C ARG A 92 0.24 -6.38 16.24
N ASN A 93 -0.01 -6.29 14.93
CA ASN A 93 -0.43 -5.05 14.28
C ASN A 93 -1.93 -5.10 13.96
N ASP A 94 -2.63 -4.00 14.19
CA ASP A 94 -4.08 -3.86 13.91
C ASP A 94 -4.36 -3.48 12.45
N ARG A 95 -3.30 -3.27 11.67
CA ARG A 95 -3.33 -2.94 10.25
C ARG A 95 -2.57 -3.99 9.47
N MET A 96 -3.07 -4.36 8.30
CA MET A 96 -2.36 -5.24 7.37
C MET A 96 -2.38 -4.66 5.94
N PRO A 97 -1.42 -5.04 5.08
CA PRO A 97 -1.52 -4.79 3.66
C PRO A 97 -2.75 -5.46 3.06
N VAL A 98 -3.33 -4.83 2.04
CA VAL A 98 -4.35 -5.49 1.23
C VAL A 98 -3.66 -6.43 0.26
N PHE A 99 -3.77 -7.74 0.48
CA PHE A 99 -3.19 -8.75 -0.41
C PHE A 99 -4.02 -8.94 -1.69
N ILE A 100 -3.36 -9.37 -2.76
CA ILE A 100 -4.03 -9.79 -4.00
C ILE A 100 -4.49 -11.24 -3.83
N GLY A 101 -5.75 -11.55 -4.18
CA GLY A 101 -6.25 -12.94 -4.24
C GLY A 101 -6.45 -13.65 -2.89
N GLU A 102 -5.94 -13.11 -1.79
CA GLU A 102 -5.98 -13.73 -0.48
C GLU A 102 -6.28 -12.75 0.66
N ARG A 103 -6.67 -13.30 1.82
CA ARG A 103 -6.72 -12.59 3.10
C ARG A 103 -6.08 -13.47 4.17
N ILE A 104 -5.06 -12.95 4.82
CA ILE A 104 -4.35 -13.58 5.94
C ILE A 104 -5.02 -13.16 7.22
#